data_AF-A0A2M7XQ39-F1
#
_entry.id   AF-A0A2M7XQ39-F1
#
_cell.length_a   1.000
_cell.length_b   1.000
_cell.length_c   1.000
_cell.angle_alpha   90.00
_cell.angle_beta   90.00
_cell.angle_gamma   90.00
#
_symmetry.space_group_name_H-M   'P 1'
#
loop_
_entity.id
_entity.type
_entity.pdbx_description
1 polymer ?
#
loop_
_entity_poly.entity_id
_entity_poly.type
_entity_poly.pdbx_seq_one_letter_code
_entity_poly.pdbx_strand_id
1 'polypeptide(L)'
;MKRSIYLTLSGLSVLLVLVYVNHQDSIHEPLNPKQRYDLKTAAGLKAYQFDQKVERRAKDDHKNNRYDSPDLAMELEVELRSEMGQPFSYSGSYRFSAQRAAYANNQTASRTREILPWVERGPGNVGGRTRALLIHPDSNDVWIAGAVGGGIWKTENAGLSWRA
;
A
#
# COMPACT_ATOMS: atom_id res chain seq x y z
N MET A 1 10.58 -0.40 -75.28
CA MET A 1 10.82 1.00 -74.86
C MET A 1 9.69 1.62 -74.03
N LYS A 2 8.40 1.42 -74.34
CA LYS A 2 7.30 2.11 -73.61
C LYS A 2 7.17 1.71 -72.13
N ARG A 3 7.37 0.44 -71.76
CA ARG A 3 7.23 -0.04 -70.37
C ARG A 3 8.28 0.52 -69.39
N SER A 4 9.51 0.77 -69.82
CA SER A 4 10.55 1.34 -68.93
C SER A 4 10.29 2.82 -68.61
N ILE A 5 9.68 3.56 -69.54
CA ILE A 5 9.34 4.98 -69.36
C ILE A 5 8.22 5.16 -68.32
N TYR A 6 7.20 4.28 -68.31
CA TYR A 6 6.15 4.33 -67.29
C TYR A 6 6.64 3.97 -65.89
N LEU A 7 7.61 3.06 -65.77
CA LEU A 7 8.24 2.70 -64.49
C LEU A 7 9.08 3.85 -63.91
N THR A 8 9.82 4.59 -64.76
CA THR A 8 10.58 5.76 -64.30
C THR A 8 9.67 6.94 -63.92
N LEU A 9 8.57 7.13 -64.65
CA LEU A 9 7.60 8.20 -64.35
C LEU A 9 6.81 7.92 -63.06
N SER A 10 6.41 6.67 -62.79
CA SER A 10 5.76 6.34 -61.52
C SER A 10 6.71 6.46 -60.33
N GLY A 11 7.97 6.04 -60.50
CA GLY A 11 9.01 6.20 -59.49
C GLY A 11 9.24 7.67 -59.13
N LEU A 12 9.30 8.57 -60.12
CA LEU A 12 9.49 10.00 -59.89
C LEU A 12 8.30 10.64 -59.16
N SER A 13 7.07 10.21 -59.46
CA SER A 13 5.84 10.66 -58.79
C SER A 13 5.84 10.27 -57.30
N VAL A 14 6.18 9.03 -56.98
CA VAL A 14 6.30 8.56 -55.59
C VAL A 14 7.37 9.34 -54.84
N LEU A 15 8.50 9.61 -55.49
CA LEU A 15 9.60 10.37 -54.88
C LEU A 15 9.19 11.83 -54.61
N LEU A 16 8.44 12.46 -55.51
CA LEU A 16 7.88 13.79 -55.31
C LEU A 16 6.88 13.84 -54.16
N VAL A 17 6.01 12.84 -54.03
CA VAL A 17 5.07 12.73 -52.90
C VAL A 17 5.82 12.55 -51.58
N LEU A 18 6.85 11.71 -51.54
CA LEU A 18 7.68 11.52 -50.34
C LEU A 18 8.43 12.79 -49.95
N VAL A 19 8.96 13.53 -50.92
CA VAL A 19 9.61 14.84 -50.67
C VAL A 19 8.59 15.86 -50.17
N TYR A 20 7.39 15.88 -50.74
CA TYR A 20 6.32 16.78 -50.29
C TYR A 20 5.87 16.48 -48.85
N VAL A 21 5.68 15.20 -48.52
CA VAL A 21 5.31 14.77 -47.15
C VAL A 21 6.41 15.13 -46.15
N ASN A 22 7.67 14.81 -46.45
CA ASN A 22 8.79 15.17 -45.58
C ASN A 22 8.95 16.70 -45.42
N HIS A 23 8.65 17.47 -46.48
CA HIS A 23 8.70 18.93 -46.41
C HIS A 23 7.56 19.48 -45.55
N GLN A 24 6.36 18.92 -45.64
CA GLN A 24 5.21 19.30 -44.82
C GLN A 24 5.49 19.09 -43.32
N ASP A 25 6.10 17.96 -42.97
CA ASP A 25 6.48 17.64 -41.58
C ASP A 25 7.54 18.62 -41.04
N SER A 26 8.39 19.17 -41.91
CA SER A 26 9.43 20.14 -41.55
C SER A 26 8.90 21.56 -41.32
N ILE A 27 7.68 21.89 -41.75
CA ILE A 27 7.08 23.23 -41.61
C ILE A 27 6.42 23.42 -40.22
N HIS A 28 6.08 22.34 -39.53
CA HIS A 28 5.45 22.40 -38.21
C HIS A 28 6.48 22.30 -37.10
N GLU A 29 7.23 23.38 -36.87
CA GLU A 29 7.94 23.54 -35.60
C GLU A 29 6.89 23.59 -34.47
N PRO A 30 6.97 22.73 -33.44
CA PRO A 30 5.97 22.73 -32.38
C PRO A 30 5.99 24.09 -31.68
N LEU A 31 4.83 24.76 -31.64
CA LEU A 31 4.67 26.03 -30.94
C LEU A 31 5.28 25.95 -29.54
N ASN A 32 6.06 26.97 -29.15
CA ASN A 32 6.59 27.08 -27.80
C ASN A 32 5.43 26.94 -26.80
N PRO A 33 5.52 26.09 -25.76
CA PRO A 33 4.41 25.83 -24.84
C PRO A 33 3.77 27.10 -24.27
N LYS A 34 4.53 28.18 -24.10
CA LYS A 34 4.00 29.48 -23.63
C LYS A 34 3.12 30.19 -24.66
N GLN A 35 3.36 29.98 -25.95
CA GLN A 35 2.60 30.57 -27.06
C GLN A 35 1.25 29.88 -27.29
N ARG A 36 1.03 28.71 -26.67
CA ARG A 36 -0.24 27.96 -26.74
C ARG A 36 -1.35 28.56 -25.86
N TYR A 37 -1.01 29.35 -24.86
CA TYR A 37 -1.98 29.89 -23.89
C TYR A 37 -1.95 31.41 -23.85
N ASP A 38 -3.11 32.04 -23.69
CA ASP A 38 -3.18 33.45 -23.33
C ASP A 38 -2.88 33.64 -21.84
N LEU A 39 -1.62 33.94 -21.53
CA LEU A 39 -1.13 34.12 -20.17
C LEU A 39 -1.67 35.39 -19.48
N LYS A 40 -2.32 36.30 -20.22
CA LYS A 40 -2.93 37.51 -19.65
C LYS A 40 -4.29 37.22 -19.01
N THR A 41 -4.93 36.13 -19.41
CA THR A 41 -6.22 35.70 -18.88
C THR A 41 -6.03 34.65 -17.78
N ALA A 42 -6.82 34.73 -16.70
CA ALA A 42 -6.73 33.79 -15.57
C ALA A 42 -6.94 32.32 -15.99
N ALA A 43 -7.84 32.08 -16.95
CA ALA A 43 -8.08 30.75 -17.50
C ALA A 43 -6.84 30.20 -18.24
N GLY A 44 -6.18 31.03 -19.06
CA GLY A 44 -4.99 30.64 -19.80
C GLY A 44 -3.79 30.41 -18.88
N LEU A 45 -3.61 31.24 -17.85
CA LEU A 45 -2.58 31.01 -16.83
C LEU A 45 -2.80 29.70 -16.05
N LYS A 46 -4.04 29.40 -15.66
CA LYS A 46 -4.38 28.14 -14.98
C LYS A 46 -4.13 26.93 -15.88
N ALA A 47 -4.52 27.01 -17.15
CA ALA A 47 -4.28 25.95 -18.13
C ALA A 47 -2.77 25.69 -18.31
N TYR A 48 -1.98 26.76 -18.48
CA TYR A 48 -0.52 26.66 -18.56
C TYR A 48 0.08 26.02 -17.29
N GLN A 49 -0.32 26.47 -16.10
CA GLN A 49 0.17 25.91 -14.83
C GLN A 49 -0.22 24.43 -14.65
N PHE A 50 -1.42 24.06 -15.09
CA PHE A 50 -1.89 22.68 -15.06
C PHE A 50 -1.04 21.81 -15.99
N ASP A 51 -0.81 22.24 -17.23
CA ASP A 51 -0.02 21.48 -18.19
C ASP A 51 1.46 21.40 -17.77
N GLN A 52 2.03 22.47 -17.21
CA GLN A 52 3.35 22.41 -16.59
C GLN A 52 3.42 21.40 -15.43
N LYS A 53 2.36 21.29 -14.63
CA LYS A 53 2.28 20.31 -13.54
C LYS A 53 2.16 18.88 -14.08
N VAL A 54 1.39 18.68 -15.16
CA VAL A 54 1.27 17.39 -15.87
C VAL A 54 2.63 17.00 -16.45
N GLU A 55 3.31 17.89 -17.16
CA GLU A 55 4.64 17.62 -17.72
C GLU A 55 5.69 17.31 -16.65
N ARG A 56 5.67 18.03 -15.52
CA ARG A 56 6.57 17.75 -14.40
C ARG A 56 6.33 16.35 -13.85
N ARG A 57 5.07 15.96 -13.64
CA ARG A 57 4.68 14.61 -13.20
C ARG A 57 5.11 13.54 -14.19
N ALA A 58 4.87 13.76 -15.49
CA ALA A 58 5.29 12.83 -16.54
C ALA A 58 6.82 12.64 -16.62
N LYS A 59 7.60 13.68 -16.28
CA LYS A 59 9.07 13.58 -16.17
C LYS A 59 9.51 12.88 -14.89
N ASP A 60 8.79 13.09 -13.79
CA ASP A 60 9.02 12.39 -12.52
C ASP A 60 8.69 10.90 -12.64
N ASP A 61 7.75 10.51 -13.50
CA ASP A 61 7.39 9.10 -13.73
C ASP A 61 8.57 8.25 -14.25
N HIS A 62 9.54 8.84 -14.96
CA HIS A 62 10.77 8.15 -15.36
C HIS A 62 11.74 7.90 -14.19
N LYS A 63 11.49 8.46 -13.00
CA LYS A 63 12.22 8.20 -11.75
C LYS A 63 11.48 7.24 -10.80
N ASN A 64 10.41 6.57 -11.27
CA ASN A 64 9.51 5.72 -10.46
C ASN A 64 10.10 4.39 -9.94
N ASN A 65 11.43 4.26 -9.83
CA ASN A 65 12.04 3.16 -9.08
C ASN A 65 12.59 3.62 -7.72
N ARG A 66 12.00 4.68 -7.15
CA ARG A 66 12.29 5.13 -5.79
C ARG A 66 11.45 4.33 -4.81
N TYR A 67 12.13 3.74 -3.82
CA TYR A 67 11.57 2.86 -2.80
C TYR A 67 10.47 3.53 -1.95
N ASP A 68 10.43 4.85 -1.94
CA ASP A 68 9.65 5.73 -1.05
C ASP A 68 8.54 6.53 -1.77
N SER A 69 8.05 6.04 -2.92
CA SER A 69 6.97 6.71 -3.66
C SER A 69 5.61 6.53 -2.96
N PRO A 70 4.99 7.58 -2.39
CA PRO A 70 3.72 7.46 -1.65
C PRO A 70 2.55 7.03 -2.54
N ASP A 71 2.64 7.29 -3.85
CA ASP A 71 1.63 6.86 -4.83
C ASP A 71 1.62 5.32 -4.97
N LEU A 72 2.80 4.69 -4.97
CA LEU A 72 2.96 3.23 -5.00
C LEU A 72 2.51 2.57 -3.69
N ALA A 73 2.62 3.28 -2.55
CA ALA A 73 2.18 2.74 -1.27
C ALA A 73 0.68 2.41 -1.27
N MET A 74 -0.14 3.23 -1.93
CA MET A 74 -1.57 2.97 -2.07
C MET A 74 -1.85 1.78 -2.98
N GLU A 75 -1.11 1.65 -4.08
CA GLU A 75 -1.21 0.51 -4.99
C GLU A 75 -0.79 -0.81 -4.31
N LEU A 76 0.30 -0.78 -3.54
CA LEU A 76 0.75 -1.91 -2.72
C LEU A 76 -0.29 -2.28 -1.65
N GLU A 77 -0.87 -1.29 -0.96
CA GLU A 77 -1.95 -1.54 0.00
C GLU A 77 -3.17 -2.18 -0.67
N VAL A 78 -3.52 -1.72 -1.87
CA VAL A 78 -4.58 -2.28 -2.69
C VAL A 78 -4.28 -3.74 -3.03
N GLU A 79 -3.07 -4.02 -3.50
CA GLU A 79 -2.62 -5.34 -3.93
C GLU A 79 -2.52 -6.36 -2.78
N LEU A 80 -1.95 -5.96 -1.64
CA LEU A 80 -1.87 -6.80 -0.43
C LEU A 80 -3.24 -7.18 0.14
N ARG A 81 -4.28 -6.42 -0.18
CA ARG A 81 -5.64 -6.58 0.36
C ARG A 81 -6.63 -7.13 -0.67
N SER A 82 -6.29 -7.11 -1.95
CA SER A 82 -7.09 -7.74 -3.00
C SER A 82 -6.89 -9.25 -3.00
N GLU A 83 -7.97 -9.99 -3.25
CA GLU A 83 -7.85 -11.42 -3.55
C GLU A 83 -7.10 -11.60 -4.88
N MET A 84 -6.26 -12.64 -4.96
CA MET A 84 -5.47 -12.92 -6.16
C MET A 84 -6.38 -13.13 -7.37
N GLY A 85 -6.25 -12.25 -8.37
CA GLY A 85 -7.03 -12.32 -9.61
C GLY A 85 -8.41 -11.65 -9.57
N GLN A 86 -8.78 -10.99 -8.48
CA GLN A 86 -10.00 -10.18 -8.39
C GLN A 86 -9.67 -8.68 -8.38
N PRO A 87 -10.50 -7.83 -9.01
CA PRO A 87 -10.33 -6.39 -8.89
C PRO A 87 -10.55 -5.94 -7.44
N PHE A 88 -9.83 -4.89 -7.02
CA PHE A 88 -9.92 -4.33 -5.68
C PHE A 88 -11.37 -3.95 -5.32
N SER A 89 -11.90 -4.57 -4.25
CA SER A 89 -13.33 -4.54 -3.91
C SER A 89 -13.71 -3.45 -2.88
N TYR A 90 -12.74 -2.77 -2.27
CA TYR A 90 -13.05 -1.75 -1.25
C TYR A 90 -13.40 -0.40 -1.86
N SER A 91 -14.50 0.18 -1.40
CA SER A 91 -14.86 1.56 -1.76
C SER A 91 -13.76 2.54 -1.34
N GLY A 92 -13.51 3.60 -2.12
CA GLY A 92 -12.47 4.59 -1.80
C GLY A 92 -12.62 5.28 -0.44
N SER A 93 -13.80 5.18 0.18
CA SER A 93 -14.09 5.69 1.52
C SER A 93 -13.98 4.64 2.63
N TYR A 94 -13.56 3.41 2.33
CA TYR A 94 -13.53 2.29 3.27
C TYR A 94 -12.73 2.61 4.54
N ARG A 95 -11.57 3.28 4.42
CA ARG A 95 -10.75 3.66 5.59
C ARG A 95 -11.54 4.57 6.54
N PHE A 96 -12.28 5.54 6.00
CA PHE A 96 -13.11 6.45 6.77
C PHE A 96 -14.34 5.77 7.35
N SER A 97 -14.96 4.84 6.61
CA SER A 97 -16.11 4.09 7.12
C SER A 97 -15.71 3.12 8.23
N ALA A 98 -14.61 2.41 8.07
CA ALA A 98 -14.04 1.52 9.08
C ALA A 98 -13.60 2.30 10.33
N GLN A 99 -12.92 3.43 10.16
CA GLN A 99 -12.52 4.31 11.27
C GLN A 99 -13.75 4.82 12.04
N ARG A 100 -14.78 5.31 11.35
CA ARG A 100 -16.03 5.77 11.96
C ARG A 100 -16.74 4.64 12.73
N ALA A 101 -16.77 3.44 12.16
CA ALA A 101 -17.35 2.26 12.83
C ALA A 101 -16.57 1.89 14.11
N ALA A 102 -15.24 1.91 14.07
CA ALA A 102 -14.41 1.66 15.25
C ALA A 102 -14.64 2.70 16.35
N TYR A 103 -14.71 3.98 16.01
CA TYR A 103 -15.04 5.05 16.97
C TYR A 103 -16.45 4.90 17.56
N ALA A 104 -17.44 4.52 16.76
CA ALA A 104 -18.79 4.26 17.24
C ALA A 104 -18.82 3.07 18.21
N ASN A 105 -18.10 1.98 17.90
CA ASN A 105 -18.03 0.79 18.77
C ASN A 105 -17.30 1.06 20.10
N ASN A 106 -16.25 1.88 20.10
CA ASN A 106 -15.52 2.24 21.32
C ASN A 106 -16.35 3.05 22.32
N GLN A 107 -17.33 3.83 21.85
CA GLN A 107 -18.26 4.55 22.72
C GLN A 107 -19.22 3.60 23.47
N THR A 108 -19.50 2.43 22.89
CA THR A 108 -20.37 1.40 23.49
C THR A 108 -19.58 0.47 24.40
N ALA A 109 -18.34 0.14 24.05
CA ALA A 109 -17.47 -0.77 24.82
C ALA A 109 -17.14 -0.26 26.23
N SER A 110 -17.13 1.06 26.44
CA SER A 110 -16.82 1.66 27.75
C SER A 110 -17.97 1.59 28.77
N ARG A 111 -19.17 1.13 28.38
CA ARG A 111 -20.36 1.11 29.24
C ARG A 111 -20.59 -0.20 29.96
N THR A 112 -20.02 -1.30 29.47
CA THR A 112 -20.13 -2.59 30.14
C THR A 112 -18.85 -2.83 30.92
N ARG A 113 -18.89 -2.59 32.23
CA ARG A 113 -17.84 -3.06 33.15
C ARG A 113 -18.01 -4.56 33.34
N GLU A 114 -17.85 -5.34 32.27
CA GLU A 114 -17.77 -6.78 32.41
C GLU A 114 -16.53 -7.08 33.23
N ILE A 115 -16.72 -7.81 34.32
CA ILE A 115 -15.62 -8.38 35.09
C ILE A 115 -15.04 -9.46 34.19
N LEU A 116 -13.94 -9.13 33.50
CA LEU A 116 -13.18 -10.11 32.75
C LEU A 116 -12.54 -11.08 33.75
N PRO A 117 -12.91 -12.37 33.75
CA PRO A 117 -12.26 -13.33 34.63
C PRO A 117 -10.84 -13.54 34.13
N TRP A 118 -9.87 -12.99 34.86
CA TRP A 118 -8.47 -13.28 34.62
C TRP A 118 -8.18 -14.70 35.10
N VAL A 119 -7.82 -15.57 34.17
CA VAL A 119 -7.45 -16.97 34.44
C VAL A 119 -5.98 -17.13 34.14
N GLU A 120 -5.19 -17.40 35.17
CA GLU A 120 -3.77 -17.70 35.04
C GLU A 120 -3.57 -19.05 34.33
N ARG A 121 -2.67 -19.08 33.33
CA ARG A 121 -2.51 -20.22 32.40
C ARG A 121 -1.27 -21.08 32.66
N GLY A 122 -0.42 -20.67 33.60
CA GLY A 122 0.85 -21.31 33.92
C GLY A 122 0.83 -22.11 35.23
N PRO A 123 1.90 -22.85 35.53
CA PRO A 123 3.05 -23.15 34.67
C PRO A 123 2.83 -24.42 33.80
N GLY A 124 1.69 -25.11 33.94
CA GLY A 124 1.46 -26.41 33.28
C GLY A 124 1.05 -26.36 31.80
N ASN A 125 0.11 -25.46 31.44
CA ASN A 125 -0.51 -25.46 30.10
C ASN A 125 0.14 -24.48 29.11
N VAL A 126 0.73 -23.40 29.60
CA VAL A 126 1.46 -22.41 28.79
C VAL A 126 2.91 -22.42 29.23
N GLY A 127 3.78 -22.91 28.34
CA GLY A 127 5.21 -22.98 28.56
C GLY A 127 5.83 -21.59 28.71
N GLY A 128 6.83 -21.51 29.59
CA GLY A 128 7.64 -20.33 29.86
C GLY A 128 8.90 -20.75 30.60
N ARG A 129 9.78 -19.79 30.92
CA ARG A 129 11.02 -20.09 31.64
C ARG A 129 10.78 -20.11 33.15
N THR A 130 10.44 -21.27 33.69
CA THR A 130 10.39 -21.54 35.14
C THR A 130 11.81 -21.70 35.67
N ARG A 131 12.21 -20.89 36.67
CA ARG A 131 13.58 -20.89 37.21
C ARG A 131 13.67 -21.37 38.65
N ALA A 132 12.56 -21.34 39.37
CA ALA A 132 12.46 -21.81 40.73
C ALA A 132 11.34 -22.85 40.84
N LEU A 133 11.66 -23.96 41.52
CA LEU A 133 10.69 -24.96 41.99
C LEU A 133 11.09 -25.30 43.42
N LEU A 134 10.14 -25.15 44.34
CA LEU A 134 10.30 -25.47 45.76
C LEU A 134 9.26 -26.50 46.15
N ILE A 135 9.69 -27.56 46.84
CA ILE A 135 8.82 -28.59 47.41
C ILE A 135 8.76 -28.35 48.92
N HIS A 136 7.57 -28.35 49.49
CA HIS A 136 7.39 -28.13 50.92
C HIS A 136 8.07 -29.26 51.72
N PRO A 137 8.86 -28.96 52.78
CA PRO A 137 9.64 -29.96 53.50
C PRO A 137 8.77 -31.02 54.19
N ASP A 138 7.60 -30.63 54.69
CA ASP A 138 6.69 -31.53 55.41
C ASP A 138 5.59 -32.12 54.52
N SER A 139 5.53 -31.77 53.22
CA SER A 139 4.48 -32.24 52.32
C SER A 139 4.97 -32.32 50.88
N ASN A 140 5.07 -33.55 50.37
CA ASN A 140 5.45 -33.82 48.99
C ASN A 140 4.39 -33.42 47.97
N ASP A 141 3.19 -33.04 48.39
CA ASP A 141 2.11 -32.61 47.49
C ASP A 141 2.12 -31.10 47.23
N VAL A 142 2.79 -30.33 48.08
CA VAL A 142 2.77 -28.86 48.03
C VAL A 142 4.04 -28.31 47.38
N TRP A 143 3.92 -27.79 46.16
CA TRP A 143 5.06 -27.18 45.45
C TRP A 143 4.77 -25.72 45.08
N ILE A 144 5.83 -24.93 44.96
CA ILE A 144 5.79 -23.54 44.50
C ILE A 144 6.71 -23.41 43.28
N ALA A 145 6.21 -22.85 42.18
CA ALA A 145 6.97 -22.58 40.97
C ALA A 145 7.00 -21.09 40.66
N GLY A 146 8.15 -20.59 40.18
CA GLY A 146 8.34 -19.18 39.81
C GLY A 146 8.95 -19.02 38.42
N ALA A 147 8.38 -18.13 37.60
CA ALA A 147 8.87 -17.81 36.26
C ALA A 147 9.64 -16.49 36.20
N VAL A 148 10.58 -16.38 35.25
CA VAL A 148 11.46 -15.21 35.14
C VAL A 148 10.74 -13.94 34.70
N GLY A 149 9.67 -14.07 33.91
CA GLY A 149 8.88 -12.94 33.40
C GLY A 149 7.77 -12.47 34.35
N GLY A 150 7.71 -13.02 35.57
CA GLY A 150 6.56 -12.88 36.48
C GLY A 150 5.68 -14.12 36.50
N GLY A 151 4.92 -14.27 37.58
CA GLY A 151 4.08 -15.44 37.87
C GLY A 151 4.69 -16.33 38.95
N ILE A 152 3.91 -16.56 40.00
CA ILE A 152 4.18 -17.53 41.07
C ILE A 152 2.96 -18.43 41.15
N TRP A 153 3.19 -19.73 41.16
CA TRP A 153 2.11 -20.71 41.24
C TRP A 153 2.36 -21.71 42.36
N LYS A 154 1.29 -22.13 43.01
CA LYS A 154 1.27 -23.19 44.02
C LYS A 154 0.46 -24.37 43.51
N THR A 155 0.95 -25.57 43.78
CA THR A 155 0.19 -26.82 43.68
C THR A 155 0.03 -27.43 45.07
N GLU A 156 -1.06 -28.17 45.27
CA GLU A 156 -1.35 -28.93 46.49
C GLU A 156 -1.63 -30.41 46.17
N ASN A 157 -1.28 -30.84 44.95
CA ASN A 157 -1.51 -32.17 44.43
C ASN A 157 -0.35 -32.61 43.51
N ALA A 158 0.88 -32.34 43.95
CA ALA A 158 2.11 -32.77 43.29
C ALA A 158 2.20 -32.36 41.80
N GLY A 159 1.69 -31.17 41.47
CA GLY A 159 1.78 -30.59 40.13
C GLY A 159 0.67 -30.98 39.15
N LEU A 160 -0.36 -31.74 39.60
CA LEU A 160 -1.52 -32.07 38.76
C LEU A 160 -2.36 -30.83 38.41
N SER A 161 -2.48 -29.88 39.34
CA SER A 161 -3.07 -28.56 39.08
C SER A 161 -2.37 -27.45 39.85
N TRP A 162 -2.48 -26.22 39.33
CA TRP A 162 -1.76 -25.05 39.81
C TRP A 162 -2.72 -23.88 40.04
N ARG A 163 -2.43 -23.06 41.04
CA ARG A 163 -3.14 -21.81 41.37
C ARG A 163 -2.12 -20.69 41.56
N ALA A 164 -2.47 -19.48 41.12
CA ALA A 164 -1.68 -18.27 41.34
C ALA A 164 -2.24 -17.46 42.51
#